data_AF-A0A078QUL1-F1
#
_entry.id   AF-A0A078QUL1-F1
#
_cell.length_a   1.000
_cell.length_b   1.000
_cell.length_c   1.000
_cell.angle_alpha   90.00
_cell.angle_beta   90.00
_cell.angle_gamma   90.00
#
_symmetry.space_group_name_H-M   'P 1'
#
loop_
_entity.id
_entity.type
_entity.pdbx_description
1 polymer ?
#
loop_
_entity_poly.entity_id
_entity_poly.type
_entity_poly.pdbx_seq_one_letter_code
_entity_poly.pdbx_strand_id
1 'polypeptide(L)' 'MKPKNDLIIFNRKKCLEYTKYKTDKAVYKGLAELVKAEIIARGPADNLWFINPLIVFNGDRVTF' A
#
# COMPACT_ATOMS: atom_id res chain seq x y z
N MET A 1 -2.50 15.48 11.01
CA MET A 1 -2.77 14.79 9.73
C MET A 1 -4.24 14.99 9.40
N LYS A 2 -4.59 15.60 8.26
CA LYS A 2 -6.01 15.76 7.90
C LYS A 2 -6.55 14.40 7.45
N PRO A 3 -7.69 13.92 7.98
CA PRO A 3 -8.27 12.67 7.53
C PRO A 3 -8.66 12.78 6.05
N LYS A 4 -8.40 11.72 5.28
CA LYS A 4 -8.69 11.55 3.82
C LYS A 4 -7.60 11.93 2.80
N ASN A 5 -6.36 12.26 3.20
CA ASN A 5 -5.29 12.61 2.25
C ASN A 5 -4.22 11.52 2.03
N ASP A 6 -4.46 10.29 2.44
CA ASP A 6 -3.46 9.20 2.40
C ASP A 6 -3.56 8.37 1.12
N LEU A 7 -3.58 9.07 0.00
CA LEU A 7 -3.87 8.51 -1.32
C LEU A 7 -2.56 8.21 -2.05
N ILE A 8 -2.36 6.94 -2.39
CA ILE A 8 -1.17 6.41 -3.05
C ILE A 8 -1.53 5.98 -4.47
N ILE A 9 -0.73 6.41 -5.43
CA ILE A 9 -0.83 5.93 -6.81
C ILE A 9 0.07 4.71 -6.96
N PHE A 10 -0.54 3.56 -7.23
CA PHE A 10 0.17 2.32 -7.45
C PHE A 10 0.52 2.16 -8.94
N ASN A 11 1.83 2.15 -9.24
CA ASN A 11 2.32 1.85 -10.58
C ASN A 11 2.92 0.44 -10.62
N ARG A 12 2.21 -0.46 -11.32
CA ARG A 12 2.58 -1.87 -11.46
C ARG A 12 3.97 -2.09 -12.07
N LYS A 13 4.32 -1.35 -13.12
CA LYS A 13 5.63 -1.49 -13.81
C LYS A 13 6.78 -1.12 -12.89
N LYS A 14 6.65 0.03 -12.21
CA LYS A 14 7.66 0.48 -11.22
C LYS A 14 7.76 -0.47 -10.03
N CYS A 15 6.64 -1.02 -9.57
CA CYS A 15 6.64 -2.00 -8.49
C CYS A 15 7.40 -3.28 -8.87
N LEU A 16 7.16 -3.84 -10.07
CA LEU A 16 7.88 -5.01 -10.56
C LEU A 16 9.38 -4.74 -10.69
N GLU A 17 9.75 -3.59 -11.24
CA GLU A 17 11.15 -3.17 -11.38
C GLU A 17 11.85 -3.06 -10.01
N TYR A 18 11.21 -2.39 -9.06
CA TYR A 18 11.76 -2.18 -7.71
C TYR A 18 11.86 -3.47 -6.89
N THR A 19 10.79 -4.26 -6.87
CA THR A 19 10.74 -5.54 -6.14
C THR A 19 11.51 -6.66 -6.83
N LYS A 20 11.91 -6.45 -8.08
CA LYS A 20 12.52 -7.46 -8.97
C LYS A 20 11.64 -8.69 -9.17
N TYR A 21 10.32 -8.56 -8.92
CA TYR A 21 9.38 -9.64 -9.21
C TYR A 21 9.21 -9.80 -10.71
N LYS A 22 9.15 -11.07 -11.14
CA LYS A 22 9.01 -11.43 -12.56
C LYS A 22 7.57 -11.48 -13.05
N THR A 23 6.60 -11.55 -12.13
CA THR A 23 5.19 -11.74 -12.47
C THR A 23 4.30 -10.82 -11.64
N ASP A 24 3.25 -10.29 -12.26
CA ASP A 24 2.25 -9.47 -11.59
C ASP A 24 1.49 -10.25 -10.52
N LYS A 25 1.37 -11.57 -10.65
CA LYS A 25 0.68 -12.43 -9.67
C LYS A 25 1.27 -12.32 -8.26
N ALA A 26 2.60 -12.23 -8.16
CA ALA A 26 3.28 -12.05 -6.87
C ALA A 26 2.94 -10.70 -6.24
N VAL A 27 2.91 -9.65 -7.06
CA VAL A 27 2.53 -8.29 -6.65
C VAL A 27 1.09 -8.25 -6.16
N TYR A 28 0.14 -8.83 -6.90
CA TYR A 28 -1.27 -8.87 -6.51
C TYR A 28 -1.50 -9.68 -5.23
N LYS A 29 -0.76 -10.78 -5.04
CA LYS A 29 -0.80 -11.53 -3.79
C LYS A 29 -0.35 -10.67 -2.60
N GLY A 30 0.76 -9.94 -2.75
CA GLY A 30 1.23 -9.00 -1.72
C GLY A 30 0.22 -7.89 -1.43
N LEU A 31 -0.37 -7.29 -2.45
CA LEU A 31 -1.43 -6.28 -2.28
C LEU A 31 -2.64 -6.85 -1.53
N ALA A 32 -3.05 -8.09 -1.83
CA ALA A 32 -4.15 -8.74 -1.12
C ALA A 32 -3.84 -8.99 0.36
N GLU A 33 -2.61 -9.38 0.68
CA GLU A 33 -2.16 -9.55 2.07
C GLU A 33 -2.14 -8.22 2.83
N LEU A 34 -1.68 -7.13 2.19
CA LEU A 34 -1.69 -5.79 2.77
C LEU A 34 -3.11 -5.25 3.01
N VAL A 35 -4.06 -5.56 2.13
CA VAL A 35 -5.49 -5.24 2.34
C VAL A 35 -6.05 -6.03 3.50
N LYS A 36 -5.75 -7.34 3.58
CA LYS A 36 -6.21 -8.20 4.67
C LYS A 36 -5.67 -7.76 6.03
N ALA A 37 -4.45 -7.24 6.06
CA ALA A 37 -3.82 -6.68 7.25
C ALA A 37 -4.23 -5.22 7.54
N GLU A 38 -5.22 -4.68 6.81
CA GLU A 38 -5.76 -3.32 6.97
C GLU A 38 -4.69 -2.22 6.88
N ILE A 39 -3.58 -2.52 6.18
CA ILE A 39 -2.47 -1.59 5.92
C ILE A 39 -2.84 -0.65 4.79
N ILE A 40 -3.44 -1.20 3.74
CA ILE A 40 -3.90 -0.46 2.57
C ILE A 40 -5.37 -0.79 2.26
N ALA A 41 -6.06 0.13 1.59
CA ALA A 41 -7.40 -0.08 1.07
C ALA A 41 -7.45 0.26 -0.42
N ARG A 42 -8.37 -0.38 -1.16
CA ARG A 42 -8.58 -0.06 -2.58
C ARG A 42 -9.29 1.28 -2.72
N GLY A 43 -8.79 2.09 -3.64
CA GLY A 43 -9.41 3.35 -4.00
C GLY A 43 -10.47 3.21 -5.10
N PRO A 44 -11.07 4.34 -5.52
CA PRO A 44 -12.13 4.37 -6.54
C PRO A 44 -11.65 3.98 -7.95
N ALA A 45 -10.33 3.96 -8.19
CA ALA A 45 -9.72 3.49 -9.43
C ALA A 45 -8.69 2.39 -9.13
N ASP A 46 -8.45 1.49 -10.08
CA ASP A 46 -7.60 0.30 -9.88
C ASP A 46 -6.14 0.61 -9.49
N ASN A 47 -5.64 1.76 -9.93
CA ASN A 47 -4.29 2.25 -9.59
C ASN A 47 -4.29 3.17 -8.37
N LEU A 48 -5.43 3.45 -7.77
CA LEU A 48 -5.57 4.30 -6.61
C LEU A 48 -5.72 3.45 -5.36
N TRP A 49 -4.91 3.73 -4.36
CA TRP A 49 -4.91 3.01 -3.10
C TRP A 49 -4.87 4.01 -1.96
N PHE A 50 -5.35 3.59 -0.81
CA PHE A 50 -5.25 4.36 0.42
C PHE A 50 -4.35 3.62 1.40
N ILE A 51 -3.53 4.34 2.16
CA ILE A 51 -2.81 3.76 3.29
C ILE A 51 -3.55 4.10 4.58
N ASN A 52 -3.70 3.13 5.47
CA ASN A 52 -4.28 3.36 6.77
C ASN A 52 -3.24 4.08 7.64
N PRO A 53 -3.42 5.36 7.98
CA PRO A 53 -2.43 6.11 8.75
C PRO A 53 -2.21 5.52 10.15
N LEU A 54 -3.18 4.79 10.70
CA LEU A 54 -3.08 4.18 12.03
C LEU A 54 -2.00 3.09 12.09
N ILE A 55 -1.59 2.50 10.97
CA ILE A 55 -0.49 1.52 11.00
C ILE A 55 0.84 2.14 11.41
N VAL A 56 1.02 3.43 11.13
CA VAL A 56 2.22 4.17 11.52
C VAL A 56 2.21 4.52 13.01
N PHE A 57 1.07 4.33 13.69
CA PHE A 57 0.87 4.68 15.10
C PHE A 57 0.69 3.47 16.02
N ASN A 58 0.76 2.23 15.51
CA ASN A 58 0.52 1.04 16.32
C ASN A 58 1.79 0.54 17.03
N GLY A 59 2.18 1.24 18.10
CA GLY A 59 3.03 0.68 19.16
C GLY A 59 4.54 0.93 19.05
N ASP A 60 4.95 2.08 19.59
CA ASP A 60 6.28 2.46 20.08
C ASP A 60 7.36 2.96 19.08
N ARG A 61 7.57 4.29 19.19
CA ARG A 61 8.60 5.17 18.59
C ARG A 61 8.38 5.60 17.14
N VAL A 62 8.09 6.90 17.02
CA VAL A 62 8.51 7.74 15.90
C VAL A 62 10.03 7.59 15.76
N THR A 63 10.49 6.75 14.85
CA THR A 63 11.88 6.81 14.38
C THR A 63 11.93 7.77 13.21
N PHE A 64 12.57 8.92 13.48
CA PHE A 64 12.92 9.98 12.54
C PHE A 64 13.95 9.51 11.51
#